data_AF-A0A812Q2T4-F1
#
_entry.id   AF-A0A812Q2T4-F1
#
_cell.length_a   1.000
_cell.length_b   1.000
_cell.length_c   1.000
_cell.angle_alpha   90.00
_cell.angle_beta   90.00
_cell.angle_gamma   90.00
#
_symmetry.space_group_name_H-M   'P 1'
#
loop_
_entity.id
_entity.type
_entity.pdbx_description
1 polymer ?
#
loop_
_entity_poly.entity_id
_entity_poly.type
_entity_poly.pdbx_seq_one_letter_code
_entity_poly.pdbx_strand_id
1 'polypeptide(L)'
;MWGFGSATVTSSARQHQSDPRWAQCGANASPVLRIAGAEGQFGENWTNGIYDVEVIHPEMPPVYVLRAGPYERFLYLDAERYWRVGSCEYKDQEKAAAGSMRSLHPVPAGTLPPAVEAWTVRLGYEDWSEQRVAVEVLPTPPSGGYLAAQPGTAPAVAEASE
;
A
#
# COMPACT_ATOMS: atom_id res chain seq x y z
N MET A 1 -13.37 45.38 20.71
CA MET A 1 -12.84 44.28 21.56
C MET A 1 -13.17 42.99 20.83
N TRP A 2 -12.20 42.40 20.12
CA TRP A 2 -12.42 41.19 19.33
C TRP A 2 -11.63 40.07 19.98
N GLY A 3 -12.32 39.09 20.55
CA GLY A 3 -11.72 37.94 21.21
C GLY A 3 -11.38 36.87 20.18
N PHE A 4 -10.10 36.55 20.03
CA PHE A 4 -9.65 35.35 19.33
C PHE A 4 -9.87 34.15 20.26
N GLY A 5 -10.89 33.36 19.98
CA GLY A 5 -11.08 32.06 20.60
C GLY A 5 -10.05 31.08 20.05
N SER A 6 -9.07 30.69 20.88
CA SER A 6 -8.19 29.57 20.58
C SER A 6 -9.01 28.28 20.51
N ALA A 7 -9.25 27.79 19.29
CA ALA A 7 -9.75 26.45 19.09
C ALA A 7 -8.60 25.47 19.36
N THR A 8 -8.66 24.79 20.50
CA THR A 8 -7.79 23.66 20.81
C THR A 8 -8.10 22.55 19.81
N VAL A 9 -7.22 22.36 18.82
CA VAL A 9 -7.27 21.18 17.95
C VAL A 9 -6.83 20.00 18.81
N THR A 10 -7.80 19.28 19.37
CA THR A 10 -7.55 17.99 20.02
C THR A 10 -7.12 17.03 18.94
N SER A 11 -5.81 16.91 18.73
CA SER A 11 -5.23 15.84 17.94
C SER A 11 -5.55 14.53 18.67
N SER A 12 -6.63 13.88 18.26
CA SER A 12 -6.91 12.49 18.60
C SER A 12 -5.88 11.63 17.88
N ALA A 13 -4.65 11.60 18.41
CA ALA A 13 -3.70 10.56 18.10
C ALA A 13 -4.35 9.24 18.50
N ARG A 14 -5.01 8.59 17.53
CA ARG A 14 -5.55 7.24 17.73
C ARG A 14 -4.35 6.38 18.06
N GLN A 15 -4.29 5.91 19.30
CA GLN A 15 -3.35 4.89 19.69
C GLN A 15 -3.62 3.68 18.80
N HIS A 16 -2.77 3.47 17.80
CA HIS A 16 -2.70 2.20 17.08
C HIS A 16 -2.46 1.14 18.14
N GLN A 17 -3.52 0.42 18.50
CA GLN A 17 -3.45 -0.60 19.52
C GLN A 17 -2.53 -1.69 18.98
N SER A 18 -1.37 -1.84 19.62
CA SER A 18 -0.41 -2.87 19.25
C SER A 18 -1.08 -4.23 19.31
N ASP A 19 -1.22 -4.90 18.17
CA ASP A 19 -1.82 -6.23 18.09
C ASP A 19 -0.69 -7.26 18.05
N PRO A 20 -0.62 -8.21 19.00
CA PRO A 20 0.45 -9.21 19.05
C PRO A 20 0.51 -10.08 17.79
N ARG A 21 -0.57 -10.14 16.99
CA ARG A 21 -0.56 -10.81 15.69
C ARG A 21 0.39 -10.13 14.70
N TRP A 22 0.58 -8.81 14.79
CA TRP A 22 1.57 -8.12 13.95
C TRP A 22 3.00 -8.52 14.31
N ALA A 23 3.30 -8.70 15.59
CA ALA A 23 4.61 -9.20 16.03
C ALA A 23 4.88 -10.62 15.51
N GLN A 24 3.87 -11.48 15.47
CA GLN A 24 3.97 -12.83 14.90
C GLN A 24 4.19 -12.82 13.39
N CYS A 25 3.56 -11.88 12.67
CA CYS A 25 3.77 -11.69 11.24
C CYS A 25 5.14 -11.07 10.93
N GLY A 26 5.58 -10.08 11.71
CA GLY A 26 6.87 -9.39 11.58
C GLY A 26 8.07 -10.29 11.87
N ALA A 27 7.95 -11.22 12.82
CA ALA A 27 9.02 -12.14 13.21
C ALA A 27 9.35 -13.23 12.16
N ASN A 28 8.43 -13.50 11.21
CA ASN A 28 8.61 -14.46 10.12
C ASN A 28 8.56 -13.80 8.73
N ALA A 29 8.53 -12.46 8.66
CA ALA A 29 8.10 -11.74 7.48
C ALA A 29 9.15 -11.83 6.37
N SER A 30 8.71 -12.41 5.26
CA SER A 30 9.42 -12.32 3.99
C SER A 30 9.53 -10.85 3.58
N PRO A 31 10.75 -10.38 3.29
CA PRO A 31 11.05 -8.96 3.21
C PRO A 31 10.52 -8.29 1.95
N VAL A 32 9.92 -9.05 1.03
CA VAL A 32 9.61 -8.57 -0.30
C VAL A 32 8.24 -9.08 -0.73
N LEU A 33 7.40 -8.16 -1.19
CA LEU A 33 6.13 -8.45 -1.84
C LEU A 33 6.19 -8.12 -3.32
N ARG A 34 5.51 -8.90 -4.15
CA ARG A 34 5.23 -8.59 -5.54
C ARG A 34 3.75 -8.28 -5.71
N ILE A 35 3.45 -7.13 -6.31
CA ILE A 35 2.11 -6.79 -6.77
C ILE A 35 2.09 -6.89 -8.29
N ALA A 36 1.17 -7.69 -8.84
CA ALA A 36 1.01 -7.90 -10.27
C ALA A 36 -0.47 -7.97 -10.67
N GLY A 37 -0.78 -7.56 -11.91
CA GLY A 37 -2.13 -7.62 -12.48
C GLY A 37 -3.04 -6.44 -12.15
N ALA A 38 -2.52 -5.39 -11.50
CA ALA A 38 -3.26 -4.14 -11.33
C ALA A 38 -3.17 -3.29 -12.61
N GLU A 39 -4.29 -2.89 -13.21
CA GLU A 39 -4.30 -2.06 -14.42
C GLU A 39 -4.14 -0.56 -14.11
N GLY A 40 -4.31 -0.17 -12.85
CA GLY A 40 -4.24 1.22 -12.41
C GLY A 40 -2.81 1.74 -12.24
N GLN A 41 -2.63 2.98 -12.65
CA GLN A 41 -1.46 3.81 -12.37
C GLN A 41 -1.87 5.04 -11.56
N PHE A 42 -0.92 5.68 -10.90
CA PHE A 42 -1.17 7.00 -10.29
C PHE A 42 -0.07 7.97 -10.72
N GLY A 43 -0.44 9.01 -11.46
CA GLY A 43 0.55 9.74 -12.26
C GLY A 43 1.23 8.79 -13.24
N GLU A 44 2.57 8.88 -13.32
CA GLU A 44 3.39 8.06 -14.22
C GLU A 44 3.82 6.71 -13.61
N ASN A 45 3.50 6.46 -12.34
CA ASN A 45 3.95 5.26 -11.62
C ASN A 45 2.85 4.22 -11.53
N TRP A 46 3.17 3.03 -12.05
CA TRP A 46 2.34 1.84 -11.98
C TRP A 46 2.19 1.31 -10.55
N THR A 47 1.03 0.72 -10.26
CA THR A 47 0.77 0.04 -8.97
C THR A 47 1.59 -1.26 -8.85
N ASN A 48 1.81 -1.94 -9.97
CA ASN A 48 2.59 -3.18 -10.01
C ASN A 48 4.06 -2.94 -9.69
N GLY A 49 4.69 -3.92 -9.05
CA GLY A 49 6.12 -3.86 -8.75
C GLY A 49 6.54 -4.78 -7.61
N ILE A 50 7.81 -4.65 -7.25
CA ILE A 50 8.41 -5.32 -6.10
C ILE A 50 8.53 -4.30 -4.97
N TYR A 51 7.88 -4.59 -3.84
CA TYR A 51 7.84 -3.75 -2.66
C TYR A 51 8.68 -4.37 -1.55
N ASP A 52 9.63 -3.63 -1.03
CA ASP A 52 10.45 -4.05 0.11
C ASP A 52 9.74 -3.70 1.41
N VAL A 53 9.81 -4.56 2.42
CA VAL A 53 9.26 -4.26 3.74
C VAL A 53 10.10 -3.18 4.42
N GLU A 54 9.42 -2.20 4.99
CA GLU A 54 9.94 -1.19 5.88
C GLU A 54 9.31 -1.43 7.27
N VAL A 55 9.95 -2.29 8.06
CA VAL A 55 9.50 -2.57 9.42
C VAL A 55 9.97 -1.44 10.33
N ILE A 56 9.06 -0.53 10.66
CA ILE A 56 9.34 0.58 11.59
C ILE A 56 9.25 0.08 13.04
N HIS A 57 8.18 -0.65 13.37
CA HIS A 57 7.99 -1.27 14.68
C HIS A 57 7.33 -2.65 14.54
N PRO A 58 7.81 -3.70 15.22
CA PRO A 58 7.29 -5.06 15.07
C PRO A 58 5.84 -5.21 15.58
N GLU A 59 5.37 -4.30 16.43
CA GLU A 59 3.99 -4.31 16.94
C GLU A 59 2.99 -3.53 16.08
N MET A 60 3.45 -2.96 14.97
CA MET A 60 2.62 -2.24 14.00
C MET A 60 2.46 -3.05 12.71
N PRO A 61 1.40 -2.80 11.91
CA PRO A 61 1.28 -3.37 10.58
C PRO A 61 2.52 -3.05 9.74
N PRO A 62 3.03 -4.01 8.94
CA PRO A 62 4.17 -3.75 8.07
C PRO A 62 3.79 -2.73 6.99
N VAL A 63 4.74 -1.87 6.65
CA VAL A 63 4.68 -1.02 5.46
C VAL A 63 5.58 -1.63 4.41
N TYR A 64 5.16 -1.65 3.16
CA TYR A 64 6.01 -2.07 2.05
C TYR A 64 6.20 -0.92 1.08
N VAL A 65 7.42 -0.75 0.54
CA VAL A 65 7.78 0.38 -0.29
C VAL A 65 8.33 -0.08 -1.63
N LEU A 66 7.75 0.43 -2.71
CA LEU A 66 8.26 0.32 -4.06
C LEU A 66 9.07 1.58 -4.35
N ARG A 67 10.37 1.40 -4.60
CA ARG A 67 11.33 2.47 -4.90
C ARG A 67 11.66 2.57 -6.40
N ALA A 68 10.75 2.09 -7.24
CA ALA A 68 10.90 2.16 -8.69
C ALA A 68 10.24 3.44 -9.22
N GLY A 69 11.03 4.30 -9.88
CA GLY A 69 10.55 5.52 -10.52
C GLY A 69 10.81 6.81 -9.72
N PRO A 70 10.25 7.94 -10.18
CA PRO A 70 10.51 9.27 -9.59
C PRO A 70 9.89 9.48 -8.20
N TYR A 71 8.93 8.64 -7.80
CA TYR A 71 8.24 8.76 -6.52
C TYR A 71 8.05 7.38 -5.89
N GLU A 72 8.33 7.27 -4.59
CA GLU A 72 8.09 6.07 -3.82
C GLU A 72 6.59 5.78 -3.66
N ARG A 73 6.27 4.49 -3.56
CA ARG A 73 4.91 4.00 -3.29
C ARG A 73 4.90 3.11 -2.08
N PHE A 74 3.88 3.28 -1.26
CA PHE A 74 3.74 2.58 -0.01
C PHE A 74 2.48 1.73 -0.02
N LEU A 75 2.61 0.44 0.28
CA LEU A 75 1.52 -0.42 0.69
C LEU A 75 1.44 -0.37 2.22
N TYR A 76 0.34 0.15 2.76
CA TYR A 76 0.13 0.36 4.19
C TYR A 76 -1.30 0.05 4.60
N LEU A 77 -1.51 -0.23 5.90
CA LEU A 77 -2.83 -0.38 6.49
C LEU A 77 -3.29 0.97 7.06
N ASP A 78 -4.45 1.46 6.62
CA ASP A 78 -5.00 2.74 7.10
C ASP A 78 -5.81 2.61 8.40
N ALA A 79 -6.28 3.74 8.92
CA ALA A 79 -7.12 3.80 10.12
C ALA A 79 -8.54 3.22 9.93
N GLU A 80 -8.98 3.02 8.69
CA GLU A 80 -10.26 2.36 8.34
C GLU A 80 -10.09 0.83 8.18
N ARG A 81 -8.87 0.32 8.39
CA ARG A 81 -8.47 -1.09 8.23
C ARG A 81 -8.49 -1.57 6.78
N TYR A 82 -8.18 -0.72 5.82
CA TYR A 82 -7.93 -1.12 4.44
C TYR A 82 -6.42 -1.15 4.15
N TRP A 83 -5.97 -2.18 3.46
CA TRP A 83 -4.66 -2.13 2.81
C TRP A 83 -4.74 -1.18 1.62
N ARG A 84 -3.77 -0.27 1.46
CA ARG A 84 -3.74 0.74 0.40
C ARG A 84 -2.36 0.91 -0.20
N VAL A 85 -2.31 1.16 -1.51
CA VAL A 85 -1.13 1.68 -2.21
C VAL A 85 -1.27 3.17 -2.41
N GLY A 86 -0.35 3.97 -1.86
CA GLY A 86 -0.36 5.42 -1.95
C GLY A 86 1.03 6.07 -1.88
N SER A 87 1.09 7.39 -1.90
CA SER A 87 2.32 8.16 -1.63
C SER A 87 2.59 8.28 -0.13
N CYS A 88 3.81 8.71 0.23
CA CYS A 88 4.20 8.97 1.62
C CYS A 88 3.22 9.94 2.31
N GLU A 89 2.82 11.00 1.61
CA GLU A 89 1.88 12.00 2.14
C GLU A 89 0.56 11.37 2.60
N TYR A 90 0.01 10.42 1.83
CA TYR A 90 -1.25 9.76 2.19
C TYR A 90 -1.08 8.72 3.29
N LYS A 91 0.07 8.05 3.33
CA LYS A 91 0.44 7.14 4.42
C LYS A 91 0.50 7.90 5.74
N ASP A 92 1.19 9.04 5.76
CA ASP A 92 1.42 9.81 6.98
C ASP A 92 0.17 10.55 7.48
N GLN A 93 -0.69 10.99 6.56
CA GLN A 93 -1.94 11.67 6.90
C GLN A 93 -3.12 10.71 7.13
N GLU A 94 -2.91 9.40 6.95
CA GLU A 94 -3.96 8.36 7.03
C GLU A 94 -5.23 8.71 6.21
N LYS A 95 -5.06 9.43 5.10
CA LYS A 95 -6.20 9.96 4.33
C LYS A 95 -6.96 8.83 3.64
N ALA A 96 -8.22 8.65 4.04
CA ALA A 96 -9.17 7.79 3.36
C ALA A 96 -9.37 8.25 1.90
N ALA A 97 -9.58 7.30 0.99
CA ALA A 97 -9.85 7.50 -0.45
C ALA A 97 -8.70 7.98 -1.35
N ALA A 98 -7.49 8.16 -0.81
CA ALA A 98 -6.31 8.41 -1.63
C ALA A 98 -5.58 7.10 -1.99
N GLY A 99 -4.86 7.09 -3.13
CA GLY A 99 -4.07 5.95 -3.59
C GLY A 99 -4.42 5.45 -4.99
N SER A 100 -3.73 4.39 -5.41
CA SER A 100 -3.92 3.69 -6.69
C SER A 100 -4.55 2.30 -6.55
N MET A 101 -4.53 1.73 -5.35
CA MET A 101 -5.12 0.43 -5.05
C MET A 101 -5.53 0.36 -3.57
N ARG A 102 -6.60 -0.37 -3.27
CA ARG A 102 -6.98 -0.73 -1.89
C ARG A 102 -7.65 -2.09 -1.81
N SER A 103 -7.64 -2.73 -0.64
CA SER A 103 -8.47 -3.92 -0.40
C SER A 103 -9.96 -3.60 -0.64
N LEU A 104 -10.74 -4.54 -1.14
CA LEU A 104 -12.16 -4.33 -1.39
C LEU A 104 -12.95 -4.10 -0.09
N HIS A 105 -12.54 -4.79 0.97
CA HIS A 105 -13.17 -4.72 2.29
C HIS A 105 -12.14 -4.38 3.39
N PRO A 106 -12.60 -3.84 4.54
CA PRO A 106 -11.75 -3.71 5.71
C PRO A 106 -11.26 -5.09 6.16
N VAL A 107 -10.01 -5.20 6.56
CA VAL A 107 -9.40 -6.45 6.99
C VAL A 107 -9.34 -6.56 8.52
N PRO A 108 -9.41 -7.78 9.08
CA PRO A 108 -9.07 -8.02 10.47
C PRO A 108 -7.63 -7.58 10.79
N ALA A 109 -7.37 -7.20 12.04
CA ALA A 109 -6.00 -6.96 12.47
C ALA A 109 -5.17 -8.25 12.38
N GLY A 110 -3.88 -8.12 12.01
CA GLY A 110 -3.00 -9.23 11.71
C GLY A 110 -3.11 -9.78 10.27
N THR A 111 -4.09 -9.35 9.47
CA THR A 111 -4.21 -9.80 8.08
C THR A 111 -3.12 -9.18 7.21
N LEU A 112 -2.23 -10.01 6.65
CA LEU A 112 -1.20 -9.58 5.71
C LEU A 112 -1.75 -9.37 4.29
N PRO A 113 -1.10 -8.54 3.45
CA PRO A 113 -1.57 -8.26 2.10
C PRO A 113 -1.83 -9.49 1.20
N PRO A 114 -0.99 -10.54 1.21
CA PRO A 114 -1.24 -11.74 0.40
C PRO A 114 -2.51 -12.52 0.77
N ALA A 115 -3.07 -12.29 1.96
CA ALA A 115 -4.31 -12.93 2.41
C ALA A 115 -5.56 -12.15 1.99
N VAL A 116 -5.41 -11.02 1.29
CA VAL A 116 -6.53 -10.23 0.78
C VAL A 116 -6.99 -10.82 -0.56
N GLU A 117 -8.26 -11.23 -0.62
CA GLU A 117 -8.81 -11.94 -1.78
C GLU A 117 -9.23 -11.02 -2.94
N ALA A 118 -9.59 -9.76 -2.63
CA ALA A 118 -10.14 -8.83 -3.60
C ALA A 118 -9.60 -7.41 -3.39
N TRP A 119 -9.31 -6.75 -4.51
CA TRP A 119 -8.72 -5.42 -4.56
C TRP A 119 -9.55 -4.52 -5.46
N THR A 120 -9.60 -3.23 -5.14
CA THR A 120 -10.08 -2.19 -6.03
C THR A 120 -8.90 -1.33 -6.47
N VAL A 121 -8.83 -1.07 -7.76
CA VAL A 121 -7.72 -0.39 -8.42
C VAL A 121 -8.26 0.85 -9.11
N ARG A 122 -7.55 1.97 -8.96
CA ARG A 122 -7.95 3.24 -9.53
C ARG A 122 -7.50 3.33 -10.98
N LEU A 123 -8.45 3.44 -11.91
CA LEU A 123 -8.22 3.54 -13.35
C LEU A 123 -8.23 5.00 -13.85
N GLY A 124 -8.90 5.88 -13.11
CA GLY A 124 -8.98 7.32 -13.39
C GLY A 124 -9.17 8.11 -12.10
N TYR A 125 -9.33 9.44 -12.19
CA TYR A 125 -9.44 10.25 -10.97
C TYR A 125 -10.65 9.85 -10.11
N GLU A 126 -11.78 9.51 -10.71
CA GLU A 126 -12.98 9.08 -9.96
C GLU A 126 -13.34 7.61 -10.20
N ASP A 127 -12.57 6.92 -11.03
CA ASP A 127 -12.89 5.58 -11.48
C ASP A 127 -12.09 4.51 -10.71
N TRP A 128 -12.83 3.65 -10.02
CA TRP A 128 -12.30 2.52 -9.24
C TRP A 128 -12.98 1.25 -9.74
N SER A 129 -12.15 0.28 -10.13
CA SER A 129 -12.62 -1.00 -10.62
C SER A 129 -12.14 -2.13 -9.71
N GLU A 130 -12.99 -3.11 -9.47
CA GLU A 130 -12.59 -4.34 -8.79
C GLU A 130 -11.72 -5.17 -9.72
N GLN A 131 -10.56 -5.60 -9.24
CA GLN A 131 -9.60 -6.36 -10.03
C GLN A 131 -9.02 -7.52 -9.24
N ARG A 132 -8.70 -8.60 -9.96
CA ARG A 132 -7.88 -9.69 -9.42
C ARG A 132 -6.42 -9.27 -9.49
N VAL A 133 -5.92 -8.76 -8.37
CA VAL A 133 -4.51 -8.42 -8.21
C VAL A 133 -3.81 -9.53 -7.45
N ALA A 134 -2.70 -10.03 -8.00
CA ALA A 134 -1.84 -10.98 -7.31
C ALA A 134 -0.89 -10.21 -6.38
N VAL A 135 -1.03 -10.46 -5.07
CA VAL A 135 -0.10 -9.96 -4.05
C VAL A 135 0.62 -11.15 -3.44
N GLU A 136 1.88 -11.32 -3.82
CA GLU A 136 2.66 -12.51 -3.51
C GLU A 136 3.87 -12.19 -2.66
N VAL A 137 4.22 -13.13 -1.80
CA VAL A 137 5.44 -13.08 -1.02
C VAL A 137 6.59 -13.64 -1.83
N LEU A 138 7.67 -12.87 -1.98
CA LEU A 138 8.89 -13.35 -2.61
C LEU A 138 9.89 -13.86 -1.56
N PRO A 139 10.64 -14.94 -1.87
CA PRO A 139 11.71 -15.39 -1.00
C PRO A 139 12.79 -14.31 -0.88
N THR A 140 13.38 -14.14 0.30
CA THR A 140 14.55 -13.28 0.47
C THR A 140 15.66 -13.74 -0.47
N PRO A 141 16.21 -12.87 -1.34
CA PRO A 141 17.30 -13.27 -2.20
C PRO A 141 18.52 -13.56 -1.31
N PRO A 142 19.30 -14.61 -1.59
CA PRO A 142 20.55 -14.85 -0.87
C PRO A 142 21.44 -13.62 -1.05
N SER A 143 21.79 -12.98 0.08
CA SER A 143 22.63 -11.78 0.23
C SER A 143 23.29 -11.28 -1.06
N GLY A 144 22.56 -10.51 -1.86
CA GLY A 144 22.99 -10.05 -3.19
C GLY A 144 22.09 -9.00 -3.86
N GLY A 145 20.95 -8.66 -3.24
CA GLY A 145 20.05 -7.58 -3.67
C GLY A 145 19.14 -7.96 -4.82
N TYR A 146 17.84 -7.65 -4.69
CA TYR A 146 17.02 -7.42 -5.87
C TYR A 146 17.49 -6.10 -6.47
N LEU A 147 18.39 -6.18 -7.47
CA LEU A 147 18.69 -5.02 -8.31
C LEU A 147 17.34 -4.49 -8.82
N ALA A 148 17.09 -3.21 -8.57
CA ALA A 148 15.83 -2.50 -8.81
C ALA A 148 15.05 -3.09 -9.99
N ALA A 149 13.87 -3.65 -9.70
CA ALA A 149 12.98 -4.16 -10.73
C ALA A 149 12.82 -3.10 -11.81
N GLN A 150 13.10 -3.48 -13.06
CA GLN A 150 12.83 -2.59 -14.20
C GLN A 150 11.37 -2.11 -14.11
N PRO A 151 11.10 -0.83 -14.42
CA PRO A 151 9.74 -0.32 -14.40
C PRO A 151 8.88 -1.27 -15.22
N GLY A 152 7.82 -1.81 -14.59
CA GLY A 152 6.94 -2.78 -15.22
C GLY A 152 6.51 -2.22 -16.57
N THR A 153 6.85 -2.93 -17.65
CA THR A 153 6.38 -2.59 -18.99
C THR A 153 4.87 -2.49 -18.91
N ALA A 154 4.31 -1.35 -19.34
CA ALA A 154 2.86 -1.20 -19.45
C ALA A 154 2.30 -2.45 -20.17
N PRO A 155 1.18 -3.04 -19.71
CA PRO A 155 0.54 -4.09 -20.47
C PRO A 155 0.34 -3.58 -21.89
N ALA A 156 0.76 -4.35 -22.89
CA ALA A 156 0.52 -4.00 -24.29
C ALA A 156 -0.98 -3.84 -24.45
N VAL A 157 -1.45 -2.58 -24.57
CA VAL A 157 -2.84 -2.29 -24.86
C VAL A 157 -3.08 -2.90 -26.23
N ALA A 158 -3.81 -4.01 -26.27
CA ALA A 158 -4.23 -4.60 -27.52
C ALA A 158 -5.14 -3.57 -28.19
N GLU A 159 -4.64 -2.87 -29.22
CA GLU A 159 -5.46 -2.08 -30.12
C GLU A 159 -6.55 -3.00 -30.67
N ALA A 160 -7.76 -2.87 -30.16
CA ALA A 160 -8.94 -3.43 -30.76
C ALA A 160 -9.13 -2.70 -32.10
N SER A 161 -8.76 -3.37 -33.19
CA SER A 161 -9.08 -2.91 -34.54
C SER A 161 -10.59 -3.03 -34.75
N GLU A 162 -11.20 -1.92 -35.17
CA GLU A 162 -12.60 -1.82 -35.64
C GLU A 162 -12.88 -2.70 -36.87
#